data_AF-A0A2M7XCI9-F1
#
_entry.id   AF-A0A2M7XCI9-F1
#
_cell.length_a   1.000
_cell.length_b   1.000
_cell.length_c   1.000
_cell.angle_alpha   90.00
_cell.angle_beta   90.00
_cell.angle_gamma   90.00
#
_symmetry.space_group_name_H-M   'P 1'
#
loop_
_entity.id
_entity.type
_entity.pdbx_description
1 polymer ?
#
loop_
_entity_poly.entity_id
_entity_poly.type
_entity_poly.pdbx_seq_one_letter_code
_entity_poly.pdbx_strand_id
1 'polypeptide(L)'
;MLARKLVKKFRSKNQTDHPAKTGFDRSGLVLPVAGIILLAAGIMQLLGTPERHVTIPMLAQADGLFELDEPSLASQYTNIPLTLPTQIFGAELSVIGVYTTSNEHLPTQTIALVYIRDGWRYVEIDYKPLSIEEQLAIASGRQDTTVTLSEEVEGIFFSRNTLGQCVGEGTDAYPGKCEIDRQLFFPLNEIVIALSGTSTQITDGEMIEIARSILEQGE
;
A
#
# COMPACT_ATOMS: atom_id res chain seq x y z
N MET A 1 34.94 53.26 -22.65
CA MET A 1 34.19 54.42 -23.18
C MET A 1 32.87 54.49 -22.42
N LEU A 2 32.52 55.59 -21.74
CA LEU A 2 31.79 56.74 -22.30
C LEU A 2 30.47 56.27 -22.97
N ALA A 3 29.30 56.22 -22.32
CA ALA A 3 28.53 57.19 -21.51
C ALA A 3 27.56 58.08 -22.33
N ARG A 4 26.52 58.60 -21.64
CA ARG A 4 25.29 59.30 -22.09
C ARG A 4 24.08 58.34 -22.19
N LYS A 5 22.96 58.49 -21.46
CA LYS A 5 22.25 59.65 -20.84
C LYS A 5 21.58 60.57 -21.85
N LEU A 6 20.25 60.44 -21.98
CA LEU A 6 19.38 61.47 -22.57
C LEU A 6 18.06 61.54 -21.79
N VAL A 7 17.78 62.71 -21.24
CA VAL A 7 16.47 63.07 -20.67
C VAL A 7 15.83 64.06 -21.62
N LYS A 8 14.54 63.90 -21.95
CA LYS A 8 13.72 64.98 -22.51
C LYS A 8 12.56 65.30 -21.57
N LYS A 9 12.44 66.60 -21.30
CA LYS A 9 11.48 67.24 -20.39
C LYS A 9 10.94 68.44 -21.15
N PHE A 10 9.62 68.54 -21.35
CA PHE A 10 8.96 69.81 -21.66
C PHE A 10 7.51 69.81 -21.18
N ARG A 11 6.88 70.99 -21.16
CA ARG A 11 5.78 71.36 -20.25
C ARG A 11 4.89 72.46 -20.84
N SER A 12 3.58 72.31 -20.73
CA SER A 12 2.53 73.34 -20.86
C SER A 12 1.34 72.88 -19.97
N LYS A 13 0.57 73.66 -19.19
CA LYS A 13 -0.04 75.01 -19.33
C LYS A 13 -1.01 75.10 -20.52
N ASN A 14 -2.23 75.66 -20.48
CA ASN A 14 -3.11 76.31 -19.47
C ASN A 14 -4.57 76.25 -20.05
N GLN A 15 -5.73 76.52 -19.43
CA GLN A 15 -6.20 76.79 -18.05
C GLN A 15 -7.76 76.93 -18.09
N THR A 16 -8.48 76.63 -16.97
CA THR A 16 -9.93 76.93 -16.71
C THR A 16 -10.96 76.23 -17.63
N ASP A 17 -12.19 75.89 -17.23
CA ASP A 17 -13.13 76.56 -16.29
C ASP A 17 -13.90 75.65 -15.29
N HIS A 18 -14.73 76.27 -14.44
CA HIS A 18 -15.59 75.72 -13.38
C HIS A 18 -17.08 76.10 -13.62
N PRO A 19 -18.06 75.60 -12.84
CA PRO A 19 -18.20 74.28 -12.20
C PRO A 19 -19.59 73.63 -12.43
N ALA A 20 -19.75 72.35 -12.09
CA ALA A 20 -21.06 71.76 -11.79
C ALA A 20 -21.03 71.11 -10.41
N LYS A 21 -22.01 71.43 -9.55
CA LYS A 21 -22.11 70.88 -8.18
C LYS A 21 -22.96 69.62 -8.16
N THR A 22 -22.38 68.50 -7.76
CA THR A 22 -23.08 67.46 -7.01
C THR A 22 -22.24 67.11 -5.78
N GLY A 23 -22.83 67.27 -4.60
CA GLY A 23 -22.19 66.81 -3.37
C GLY A 23 -22.33 65.29 -3.28
N PHE A 24 -21.26 64.59 -2.94
CA PHE A 24 -21.32 63.22 -2.44
C PHE A 24 -20.57 63.16 -1.13
N ASP A 25 -21.17 62.51 -0.13
CA ASP A 25 -20.74 62.64 1.26
C ASP A 25 -19.38 61.99 1.51
N ARG A 26 -18.65 62.52 2.50
CA ARG A 26 -17.31 62.07 2.88
C ARG A 26 -17.28 61.68 4.36
N SER A 27 -18.11 60.71 4.70
CA SER A 27 -18.19 60.15 6.05
C SER A 27 -18.39 58.62 6.03
N GLY A 28 -17.57 57.89 6.79
CA GLY A 28 -17.93 56.55 7.30
C GLY A 28 -17.77 55.31 6.40
N LEU A 29 -16.60 55.05 5.80
CA LEU A 29 -16.20 53.64 5.56
C LEU A 29 -14.67 53.42 5.52
N VAL A 30 -14.09 53.05 6.66
CA VAL A 30 -12.70 52.59 6.77
C VAL A 30 -12.69 51.35 7.66
N LEU A 31 -12.24 50.20 7.10
CA LEU A 31 -12.29 48.85 7.69
C LEU A 31 -13.74 48.31 7.84
N PRO A 32 -14.02 47.06 7.42
CA PRO A 32 -13.44 45.89 8.09
C PRO A 32 -12.91 44.77 7.17
N VAL A 33 -12.54 45.05 5.90
CA VAL A 33 -12.09 44.00 4.96
C VAL A 33 -10.85 43.22 5.45
N ALA A 34 -9.88 43.91 6.07
CA ALA A 34 -8.65 43.26 6.56
C ALA A 34 -8.88 42.27 7.72
N GLY A 35 -9.88 42.53 8.58
CA GLY A 35 -10.18 41.65 9.72
C GLY A 35 -10.76 40.30 9.31
N ILE A 36 -11.59 40.29 8.25
CA ILE A 36 -12.21 39.07 7.74
C ILE A 36 -11.16 38.15 7.08
N ILE A 37 -10.19 38.73 6.36
CA ILE A 37 -9.11 37.96 5.71
C ILE A 37 -8.19 37.30 6.75
N LEU A 38 -7.84 38.01 7.83
CA LEU A 38 -7.05 37.44 8.93
C LEU A 38 -7.81 36.35 9.70
N LEU A 39 -9.13 36.49 9.90
CA LEU A 39 -9.96 35.43 10.46
C LEU A 39 -10.02 34.19 9.56
N ALA A 40 -10.17 34.37 8.25
CA ALA A 40 -10.17 33.25 7.31
C ALA A 40 -8.82 32.49 7.30
N ALA A 41 -7.69 33.22 7.32
CA ALA A 41 -6.36 32.62 7.40
C ALA A 41 -6.12 31.87 8.73
N GLY A 42 -6.54 32.46 9.86
CA GLY A 42 -6.44 31.81 11.18
C GLY A 42 -7.32 30.55 11.30
N ILE A 43 -8.52 30.57 10.72
CA ILE A 43 -9.41 29.41 10.69
C ILE A 43 -8.83 28.28 9.82
N MET A 44 -8.17 28.59 8.70
CA MET A 44 -7.47 27.56 7.89
C MET A 44 -6.23 26.97 8.58
N GLN A 45 -5.64 27.65 9.58
CA GLN A 45 -4.54 27.09 10.38
C GLN A 45 -5.02 26.29 11.59
N LEU A 46 -6.22 26.57 12.10
CA LEU A 46 -6.91 25.76 13.11
C LEU A 46 -7.57 24.51 12.50
N LEU A 47 -8.08 24.61 11.28
CA LEU A 47 -8.46 23.49 10.43
C LEU A 47 -7.20 22.93 9.74
N GLY A 48 -6.25 22.44 10.55
CA GLY A 48 -5.07 21.76 10.04
C GLY A 48 -5.49 20.69 9.04
N THR A 49 -4.96 20.77 7.82
CA THR A 49 -5.23 19.77 6.78
C THR A 49 -4.87 18.41 7.34
N PRO A 50 -5.80 17.43 7.39
CA PRO A 50 -5.47 16.12 7.93
C PRO A 50 -4.34 15.55 7.10
N GLU A 51 -3.20 15.29 7.74
CA GLU A 51 -2.10 14.59 7.12
C GLU A 51 -2.63 13.22 6.72
N ARG A 52 -2.91 13.04 5.43
CA ARG A 52 -3.15 11.72 4.87
C ARG A 52 -1.81 11.00 4.88
N HIS A 53 -1.45 10.43 6.02
CA HIS A 53 -0.56 9.28 6.06
C HIS A 53 -1.19 8.25 5.10
N VAL A 54 -0.56 8.05 3.95
CA VAL A 54 -1.05 7.10 2.95
C VAL A 54 -0.64 5.72 3.43
N THR A 55 -1.45 5.16 4.32
CA THR A 55 -1.35 3.77 4.77
C THR A 55 -1.41 2.89 3.52
N ILE A 56 -0.26 2.32 3.15
CA ILE A 56 -0.17 1.41 2.01
C ILE A 56 -0.87 0.12 2.42
N PRO A 57 -1.89 -0.38 1.72
CA PRO A 57 -2.58 -1.58 2.16
C PRO A 57 -1.64 -2.78 2.09
N MET A 58 -1.57 -3.55 3.17
CA MET A 58 -0.77 -4.77 3.20
C MET A 58 -1.31 -5.80 2.20
N LEU A 59 -2.56 -6.20 2.39
CA LEU A 59 -3.26 -7.12 1.53
C LEU A 59 -3.71 -6.45 0.23
N ALA A 60 -3.83 -7.24 -0.85
CA ALA A 60 -4.38 -6.77 -2.12
C ALA A 60 -5.84 -6.34 -1.91
N GLN A 61 -6.14 -5.05 -2.05
CA GLN A 61 -7.48 -4.52 -1.82
C GLN A 61 -8.42 -4.97 -2.94
N ALA A 62 -9.51 -5.64 -2.55
CA ALA A 62 -10.53 -6.17 -3.45
C ALA A 62 -11.90 -6.19 -2.73
N ASP A 63 -12.99 -6.23 -3.50
CA ASP A 63 -14.33 -6.36 -2.94
C ASP A 63 -14.47 -7.68 -2.17
N GLY A 64 -14.98 -7.62 -0.93
CA GLY A 64 -15.08 -8.79 -0.06
C GLY A 64 -13.77 -9.25 0.58
N LEU A 65 -12.73 -8.42 0.61
CA LEU A 65 -11.67 -8.58 1.61
C LEU A 65 -12.22 -8.23 3.00
N PHE A 66 -12.10 -9.17 3.94
CA PHE A 66 -12.32 -8.94 5.37
C PHE A 66 -10.99 -9.13 6.10
N GLU A 67 -10.44 -8.05 6.68
CA GLU A 67 -9.29 -8.13 7.58
C GLU A 67 -9.74 -8.56 8.99
N LEU A 68 -8.93 -9.38 9.68
CA LEU A 68 -9.30 -10.05 10.93
C LEU A 68 -8.30 -9.76 12.06
N ASP A 69 -8.80 -9.57 13.29
CA ASP A 69 -7.98 -9.33 14.49
C ASP A 69 -7.20 -10.58 14.95
N GLU A 70 -7.72 -11.79 14.70
CA GLU A 70 -7.09 -13.06 15.10
C GLU A 70 -7.39 -14.20 14.09
N PRO A 71 -6.51 -15.21 13.96
CA PRO A 71 -6.64 -16.27 12.93
C PRO A 71 -7.91 -17.13 13.08
N SER A 72 -8.37 -17.33 14.32
CA SER A 72 -9.57 -18.13 14.66
C SER A 72 -10.83 -17.64 13.96
N LEU A 73 -10.93 -16.33 13.68
CA LEU A 73 -12.09 -15.72 13.03
C LEU A 73 -12.24 -16.12 11.56
N ALA A 74 -11.20 -16.65 10.89
CA ALA A 74 -11.28 -17.06 9.49
C ALA A 74 -12.38 -18.12 9.25
N SER A 75 -12.62 -18.99 10.25
CA SER A 75 -13.69 -19.99 10.27
C SER A 75 -15.11 -19.45 10.09
N GLN A 76 -15.33 -18.14 10.24
CA GLN A 76 -16.63 -17.48 10.00
C GLN A 76 -16.86 -17.14 8.52
N TYR A 77 -15.80 -17.15 7.71
CA TYR A 77 -15.79 -16.68 6.31
C TYR A 77 -15.36 -17.74 5.31
N THR A 78 -14.69 -18.81 5.76
CA THR A 78 -14.18 -19.89 4.92
C THR A 78 -14.16 -21.22 5.68
N ASN A 79 -14.28 -22.32 4.92
CA ASN A 79 -14.20 -23.69 5.45
C ASN A 79 -12.77 -24.26 5.41
N ILE A 80 -11.78 -23.48 4.96
CA ILE A 80 -10.38 -23.90 4.86
C ILE A 80 -9.78 -24.07 6.26
N PRO A 81 -9.16 -25.22 6.58
CA PRO A 81 -8.35 -25.38 7.78
C PRO A 81 -7.16 -24.42 7.76
N LEU A 82 -7.05 -23.56 8.78
CA LEU A 82 -5.96 -22.59 8.89
C LEU A 82 -4.89 -23.10 9.86
N THR A 83 -3.80 -23.58 9.31
CA THR A 83 -2.66 -24.13 10.05
C THR A 83 -1.52 -23.13 10.07
N LEU A 84 -1.16 -22.57 11.23
CA LEU A 84 -0.14 -21.51 11.30
C LEU A 84 1.28 -22.11 11.31
N PRO A 85 2.26 -21.50 10.60
CA PRO A 85 3.66 -21.92 10.68
C PRO A 85 4.21 -21.72 12.10
N THR A 86 4.84 -22.76 12.65
CA THR A 86 5.57 -22.63 13.93
C THR A 86 6.96 -22.01 13.76
N GLN A 87 7.54 -22.10 12.56
CA GLN A 87 8.86 -21.55 12.24
C GLN A 87 8.74 -20.30 11.35
N ILE A 88 8.85 -19.12 11.96
CA ILE A 88 8.72 -17.81 11.28
C ILE A 88 9.98 -16.93 11.33
N PHE A 89 11.13 -17.47 11.77
CA PHE A 89 12.44 -16.80 11.74
C PHE A 89 12.47 -15.37 12.35
N GLY A 90 11.75 -15.17 13.46
CA GLY A 90 11.67 -13.88 14.17
C GLY A 90 10.70 -12.86 13.57
N ALA A 91 9.91 -13.24 12.57
CA ALA A 91 8.86 -12.40 12.01
C ALA A 91 7.55 -12.44 12.84
N GLU A 92 6.80 -11.35 12.84
CA GLU A 92 5.52 -11.21 13.55
C GLU A 92 4.34 -11.19 12.56
N LEU A 93 3.22 -11.82 12.90
CA LEU A 93 2.01 -11.80 12.08
C LEU A 93 1.36 -10.41 12.18
N SER A 94 1.27 -9.71 11.04
CA SER A 94 0.85 -8.30 10.98
C SER A 94 -0.58 -8.08 10.54
N VAL A 95 -1.09 -8.91 9.63
CA VAL A 95 -2.47 -8.83 9.14
C VAL A 95 -2.91 -10.20 8.64
N ILE A 96 -4.19 -10.46 8.82
CA ILE A 96 -4.92 -11.65 8.39
C ILE A 96 -6.09 -11.13 7.55
N GLY A 97 -6.35 -11.74 6.41
CA GLY A 97 -7.54 -11.42 5.63
C GLY A 97 -8.17 -12.63 4.95
N VAL A 98 -9.48 -12.58 4.76
CA VAL A 98 -10.23 -13.58 3.97
C VAL A 98 -10.91 -12.89 2.79
N TYR A 99 -10.73 -13.47 1.60
CA TYR A 99 -11.32 -13.00 0.35
C TYR A 99 -12.63 -13.73 0.06
N THR A 100 -13.77 -13.10 0.34
CA THR A 100 -15.10 -13.70 0.12
C THR A 100 -15.65 -13.49 -1.28
N THR A 101 -14.87 -12.91 -2.21
CA THR A 101 -15.14 -12.93 -3.65
C THR A 101 -13.87 -13.34 -4.41
N SER A 102 -14.03 -13.82 -5.64
CA SER A 102 -12.91 -14.17 -6.52
C SER A 102 -12.49 -13.01 -7.41
N ASN A 103 -11.20 -12.94 -7.70
CA ASN A 103 -10.61 -12.08 -8.72
C ASN A 103 -9.63 -12.88 -9.60
N GLU A 104 -8.87 -12.20 -10.46
CA GLU A 104 -7.95 -12.82 -11.44
C GLU A 104 -6.81 -13.65 -10.81
N HIS A 105 -6.48 -13.42 -9.53
CA HIS A 105 -5.32 -14.04 -8.87
C HIS A 105 -5.64 -14.72 -7.52
N LEU A 106 -6.80 -14.41 -6.93
CA LEU A 106 -7.26 -14.95 -5.66
C LEU A 106 -8.68 -15.54 -5.83
N PRO A 107 -8.86 -16.86 -5.65
CA PRO A 107 -10.20 -17.46 -5.61
C PRO A 107 -10.95 -17.08 -4.33
N THR A 108 -12.27 -17.18 -4.37
CA THR A 108 -13.16 -17.06 -3.21
C THR A 108 -12.71 -18.00 -2.08
N GLN A 109 -12.90 -17.60 -0.82
CA GLN A 109 -12.48 -18.29 0.40
C GLN A 109 -10.96 -18.31 0.69
N THR A 110 -10.12 -17.67 -0.12
CA THR A 110 -8.67 -17.54 0.16
C THR A 110 -8.43 -16.85 1.51
N ILE A 111 -7.58 -17.43 2.36
CA ILE A 111 -7.01 -16.77 3.55
C ILE A 111 -5.62 -16.27 3.18
N ALA A 112 -5.29 -15.02 3.52
CA ALA A 112 -3.95 -14.46 3.37
C ALA A 112 -3.40 -14.00 4.73
N LEU A 113 -2.18 -14.40 5.07
CA LEU A 113 -1.43 -13.98 6.25
C LEU A 113 -0.20 -13.18 5.81
N VAL A 114 0.08 -12.02 6.40
CA VAL A 114 1.32 -11.26 6.13
C VAL A 114 2.16 -11.17 7.39
N TYR A 115 3.41 -11.62 7.29
CA TYR A 115 4.40 -11.55 8.36
C TYR A 115 5.41 -10.42 8.09
N ILE A 116 5.80 -9.69 9.14
CA ILE A 116 6.81 -8.63 9.12
C ILE A 116 8.08 -9.08 9.82
N ARG A 117 9.25 -8.77 9.27
CA ARG A 117 10.55 -8.84 9.95
C ARG A 117 11.30 -7.53 9.77
N ASP A 118 11.91 -7.00 10.82
CA ASP A 118 12.71 -5.77 10.81
C ASP A 118 12.03 -4.54 10.13
N GLY A 119 10.71 -4.45 10.22
CA GLY A 119 9.91 -3.39 9.58
C GLY A 119 9.58 -3.60 8.10
N TRP A 120 9.91 -4.76 7.52
CA TRP A 120 9.64 -5.12 6.13
C TRP A 120 8.67 -6.30 6.00
N ARG A 121 7.94 -6.38 4.88
CA ARG A 121 7.16 -7.58 4.53
C ARG A 121 8.14 -8.74 4.31
N TYR A 122 8.05 -9.75 5.14
CA TYR A 122 8.95 -10.90 5.13
C TYR A 122 8.39 -12.03 4.26
N VAL A 123 7.16 -12.46 4.55
CA VAL A 123 6.43 -13.46 3.77
C VAL A 123 4.93 -13.21 3.83
N GLU A 124 4.25 -13.47 2.72
CA GLU A 124 2.80 -13.51 2.56
C GLU A 124 2.41 -14.96 2.27
N ILE A 125 1.46 -15.50 3.05
CA ILE A 125 1.05 -16.91 3.03
C ILE A 125 -0.42 -16.97 2.64
N ASP A 126 -0.70 -17.40 1.41
CA ASP A 126 -2.07 -17.65 0.96
C ASP A 126 -2.44 -19.13 1.18
N TYR A 127 -3.64 -19.38 1.72
CA TYR A 127 -4.33 -20.68 1.73
C TYR A 127 -5.46 -20.62 0.71
N LYS A 128 -5.32 -21.31 -0.43
CA LYS A 128 -6.25 -21.20 -1.57
C LYS A 128 -7.01 -22.51 -1.79
N PRO A 129 -8.34 -22.49 -1.95
CA PRO A 129 -9.14 -23.66 -2.30
C PRO A 129 -9.02 -23.93 -3.81
N LEU A 130 -7.85 -24.43 -4.20
CA LEU A 130 -7.46 -24.87 -5.53
C LEU A 130 -6.56 -26.10 -5.39
N SER A 131 -6.57 -27.00 -6.38
CA SER A 131 -5.51 -27.99 -6.48
C SER A 131 -4.18 -27.31 -6.84
N ILE A 132 -3.05 -27.98 -6.54
CA ILE A 132 -1.73 -27.53 -7.00
C ILE A 132 -1.69 -27.38 -8.53
N GLU A 133 -2.40 -28.23 -9.27
CA GLU A 133 -2.46 -28.19 -10.75
C GLU A 133 -3.22 -26.95 -11.25
N GLU A 134 -4.32 -26.59 -10.59
CA GLU A 134 -5.08 -25.37 -10.89
C GLU A 134 -4.26 -24.11 -10.59
N GLN A 135 -3.56 -24.06 -9.45
CA GLN A 135 -2.67 -22.94 -9.12
C GLN A 135 -1.48 -22.87 -10.08
N LEU A 136 -0.90 -23.99 -10.52
CA LEU A 136 0.15 -24.00 -11.55
C LEU A 136 -0.37 -23.50 -12.90
N ALA A 137 -1.62 -23.81 -13.27
CA ALA A 137 -2.25 -23.35 -14.51
C ALA A 137 -2.49 -21.82 -14.55
N ILE A 138 -2.66 -21.17 -13.39
CA ILE A 138 -2.78 -19.71 -13.27
C ILE A 138 -1.51 -19.01 -12.74
N ALA A 139 -0.43 -19.76 -12.49
CA ALA A 139 0.81 -19.21 -11.93
C ALA A 139 1.50 -18.27 -12.94
N SER A 140 1.69 -17.01 -12.54
CA SER A 140 2.32 -15.98 -13.37
C SER A 140 3.80 -15.79 -12.99
N GLY A 141 4.67 -16.52 -13.69
CA GLY A 141 6.12 -16.48 -13.50
C GLY A 141 6.84 -17.56 -14.33
N ARG A 142 8.10 -17.81 -14.02
CA ARG A 142 8.88 -18.95 -14.51
C ARG A 142 9.09 -19.94 -13.36
N GLN A 143 8.65 -21.18 -13.54
CA GLN A 143 9.01 -22.30 -12.65
C GLN A 143 10.55 -22.45 -12.61
N ASP A 144 11.11 -22.62 -11.42
CA ASP A 144 12.56 -22.59 -11.21
C ASP A 144 13.13 -23.93 -10.73
N THR A 145 12.61 -24.46 -9.62
CA THR A 145 12.97 -25.78 -9.10
C THR A 145 11.82 -26.40 -8.32
N THR A 146 11.79 -27.72 -8.25
CA THR A 146 10.99 -28.48 -7.27
C THR A 146 11.87 -28.79 -6.06
N VAL A 147 11.28 -28.93 -4.87
CA VAL A 147 11.94 -29.27 -3.60
C VAL A 147 11.07 -30.24 -2.80
N THR A 148 11.70 -31.23 -2.15
CA THR A 148 11.01 -32.17 -1.25
C THR A 148 10.77 -31.52 0.11
N LEU A 149 9.50 -31.39 0.52
CA LEU A 149 9.12 -30.80 1.80
C LEU A 149 8.97 -31.88 2.88
N SER A 150 8.16 -32.91 2.61
CA SER A 150 8.02 -34.14 3.42
C SER A 150 8.22 -35.40 2.54
N GLU A 151 8.00 -36.61 3.06
CA GLU A 151 8.11 -37.85 2.24
C GLU A 151 7.04 -37.92 1.13
N GLU A 152 5.89 -37.27 1.30
CA GLU A 152 4.77 -37.29 0.33
C GLU A 152 4.50 -35.93 -0.35
N VAL A 153 5.09 -34.83 0.13
CA VAL A 153 4.83 -33.47 -0.38
C VAL A 153 6.06 -32.84 -1.05
N GLU A 154 5.90 -32.48 -2.33
CA GLU A 154 6.81 -31.60 -3.06
C GLU A 154 6.29 -30.15 -3.10
N GLY A 155 7.20 -29.19 -2.99
CA GLY A 155 6.95 -27.77 -3.24
C GLY A 155 7.64 -27.29 -4.52
N ILE A 156 7.05 -26.32 -5.22
CA ILE A 156 7.52 -25.83 -6.50
C ILE A 156 7.78 -24.31 -6.43
N PHE A 157 9.02 -23.92 -6.68
CA PHE A 157 9.45 -22.52 -6.73
C PHE A 157 9.15 -21.85 -8.07
N PHE A 158 8.69 -20.60 -8.01
CA PHE A 158 8.50 -19.71 -9.14
C PHE A 158 9.25 -18.40 -8.96
N SER A 159 9.78 -17.88 -10.06
CA SER A 159 10.36 -16.53 -10.19
C SER A 159 9.40 -15.62 -10.96
N ARG A 160 9.13 -14.41 -10.49
CA ARG A 160 8.30 -13.42 -11.22
C ARG A 160 9.19 -12.36 -11.86
N ASN A 161 9.10 -12.21 -13.18
CA ASN A 161 9.96 -11.31 -13.95
C ASN A 161 9.50 -9.84 -13.95
N THR A 162 8.33 -9.53 -13.37
CA THR A 162 7.70 -8.21 -13.40
C THR A 162 7.95 -7.44 -12.11
N LEU A 163 9.06 -6.71 -12.08
CA LEU A 163 9.39 -5.74 -11.03
C LEU A 163 8.38 -4.56 -11.09
N GLY A 164 7.43 -4.53 -10.16
CA GLY A 164 6.40 -3.51 -10.04
C GLY A 164 6.69 -2.57 -8.88
N GLN A 165 7.34 -1.43 -9.18
CA GLN A 165 8.02 -0.53 -8.23
C GLN A 165 7.45 -0.52 -6.80
N CYS A 166 8.33 -0.86 -5.85
CA CYS A 166 8.05 -0.82 -4.41
C CYS A 166 7.39 0.50 -3.99
N VAL A 167 6.16 0.43 -3.48
CA VAL A 167 5.52 1.57 -2.81
C VAL A 167 6.12 1.64 -1.40
N GLY A 168 6.99 2.62 -1.14
CA GLY A 168 7.70 2.70 0.14
C GLY A 168 8.71 3.85 0.34
N GLU A 169 9.24 4.50 -0.71
CA GLU A 169 10.13 5.65 -0.51
C GLU A 169 9.35 6.89 -0.02
N GLY A 170 9.32 7.11 1.31
CA GLY A 170 8.85 8.38 1.89
C GLY A 170 8.17 8.33 3.27
N THR A 171 7.95 7.16 3.88
CA THR A 171 7.28 7.06 5.19
C THR A 171 7.95 6.04 6.12
N ASP A 172 8.69 6.52 7.13
CA ASP A 172 9.47 5.72 8.10
C ASP A 172 8.63 4.88 9.09
N ALA A 173 7.35 4.65 8.79
CA ALA A 173 6.36 4.06 9.68
C ALA A 173 5.47 3.00 9.00
N TYR A 174 5.81 2.57 7.77
CA TYR A 174 5.02 1.57 7.06
C TYR A 174 5.89 0.56 6.27
N PRO A 175 5.76 -0.75 6.53
CA PRO A 175 6.45 -1.78 5.76
C PRO A 175 6.08 -1.71 4.28
N GLY A 176 7.09 -1.50 3.44
CA GLY A 176 6.89 -1.33 2.01
C GLY A 176 6.16 -2.51 1.37
N LYS A 177 5.29 -2.22 0.40
CA LYS A 177 4.77 -3.28 -0.48
C LYS A 177 5.86 -3.63 -1.49
N CYS A 178 6.77 -4.50 -1.07
CA CYS A 178 7.88 -4.99 -1.87
C CYS A 178 7.42 -5.84 -3.05
N GLU A 179 8.28 -5.94 -4.05
CA GLU A 179 8.08 -6.77 -5.23
C GLU A 179 8.19 -8.25 -4.85
N ILE A 180 7.08 -8.98 -4.95
CA ILE A 180 7.07 -10.44 -4.82
C ILE A 180 7.72 -11.01 -6.08
N ASP A 181 9.01 -11.30 -6.01
CA ASP A 181 9.81 -11.93 -7.07
C ASP A 181 9.93 -13.44 -6.88
N ARG A 182 9.70 -13.95 -5.66
CA ARG A 182 9.84 -15.36 -5.28
C ARG A 182 8.54 -15.92 -4.71
N GLN A 183 8.13 -17.09 -5.19
CA GLN A 183 6.99 -17.83 -4.65
C GLN A 183 7.31 -19.33 -4.53
N LEU A 184 6.75 -19.99 -3.50
CA LEU A 184 6.78 -21.43 -3.31
C LEU A 184 5.34 -21.93 -3.16
N PHE A 185 4.91 -22.81 -4.07
CA PHE A 185 3.59 -23.45 -4.03
C PHE A 185 3.71 -24.89 -3.56
N PHE A 186 2.85 -25.36 -2.66
CA PHE A 186 2.78 -26.76 -2.25
C PHE A 186 1.34 -27.14 -1.83
N PRO A 187 0.91 -28.40 -2.03
CA PRO A 187 -0.41 -28.86 -1.57
C PRO A 187 -0.43 -29.09 -0.05
N LEU A 188 -1.60 -28.89 0.55
CA LEU A 188 -1.97 -29.39 1.88
C LEU A 188 -3.42 -29.89 1.81
N ASN A 189 -3.66 -31.18 1.98
CA ASN A 189 -4.98 -31.78 1.78
C ASN A 189 -5.57 -31.39 0.39
N GLU A 190 -6.81 -30.88 0.35
CA GLU A 190 -7.50 -30.44 -0.89
C GLU A 190 -7.21 -28.97 -1.26
N ILE A 191 -6.25 -28.31 -0.61
CA ILE A 191 -5.87 -26.90 -0.88
C ILE A 191 -4.42 -26.78 -1.34
N VAL A 192 -4.07 -25.59 -1.83
CA VAL A 192 -2.69 -25.18 -2.10
C VAL A 192 -2.30 -24.01 -1.21
N ILE A 193 -1.09 -24.07 -0.67
CA ILE A 193 -0.45 -22.99 0.05
C ILE A 193 0.54 -22.30 -0.88
N ALA A 194 0.50 -20.96 -0.90
CA ALA A 194 1.48 -20.13 -1.60
C ALA A 194 2.25 -19.27 -0.60
N LEU A 195 3.53 -19.56 -0.40
CA LEU A 195 4.46 -18.63 0.25
C LEU A 195 4.97 -17.65 -0.79
N SER A 196 4.88 -16.36 -0.51
CA SER A 196 5.25 -15.27 -1.42
C SER A 196 6.15 -14.27 -0.70
N GLY A 197 7.26 -13.86 -1.32
CA GLY A 197 8.18 -12.91 -0.72
C GLY A 197 9.15 -12.28 -1.72
N THR A 198 10.06 -11.47 -1.20
CA THR A 198 11.14 -10.86 -1.97
C THR A 198 12.46 -11.54 -1.64
N SER A 199 13.23 -11.95 -2.65
CA SER A 199 14.52 -12.68 -2.52
C SER A 199 15.61 -11.94 -1.73
N THR A 200 15.40 -10.66 -1.42
CA THR A 200 16.28 -9.83 -0.56
C THR A 200 15.88 -9.83 0.92
N GLN A 201 14.68 -10.30 1.26
CA GLN A 201 14.10 -10.31 2.63
C GLN A 201 13.95 -11.73 3.18
N ILE A 202 13.71 -12.71 2.30
CA ILE A 202 13.55 -14.12 2.61
C ILE A 202 14.33 -14.99 1.63
N THR A 203 14.98 -16.04 2.15
CA THR A 203 15.71 -17.04 1.36
C THR A 203 14.83 -18.24 1.02
N ASP A 204 15.13 -18.93 -0.09
CA ASP A 204 14.47 -20.19 -0.44
C ASP A 204 14.52 -21.23 0.70
N GLY A 205 15.61 -21.24 1.49
CA GLY A 205 15.76 -22.10 2.67
C GLY A 205 14.77 -21.76 3.77
N GLU A 206 14.60 -20.48 4.09
CA GLU A 206 13.57 -20.03 5.06
C GLU A 206 12.15 -20.37 4.56
N MET A 207 11.87 -20.23 3.26
CA MET A 207 10.56 -20.61 2.69
C MET A 207 10.30 -22.12 2.82
N ILE A 208 11.31 -22.98 2.62
CA ILE A 208 11.19 -24.43 2.79
C ILE A 208 10.87 -24.79 4.25
N GLU A 209 11.55 -24.18 5.22
CA GLU A 209 11.33 -24.49 6.65
C GLU A 209 9.98 -23.92 7.15
N ILE A 210 9.55 -22.76 6.65
CA ILE A 210 8.18 -22.26 6.89
C ILE A 210 7.15 -23.28 6.36
N ALA A 211 7.32 -23.75 5.12
CA ALA A 211 6.42 -24.72 4.51
C ALA A 211 6.35 -26.04 5.32
N ARG A 212 7.50 -26.59 5.71
CA ARG A 212 7.59 -27.78 6.59
C ARG A 212 6.85 -27.56 7.91
N SER A 213 7.05 -26.41 8.56
CA SER A 213 6.41 -26.09 9.84
C SER A 213 4.89 -25.93 9.77
N ILE A 214 4.31 -25.83 8.57
CA ILE A 214 2.86 -25.88 8.32
C ILE A 214 2.41 -27.32 8.08
N LEU A 215 3.17 -28.12 7.32
CA LEU A 215 2.89 -29.54 7.11
C LEU A 215 2.92 -30.33 8.44
N GLU A 216 3.93 -30.11 9.29
CA GLU A 216 4.06 -30.68 10.65
C GLU A 216 2.92 -30.30 11.63
N GLN A 217 2.01 -29.43 11.22
CA GLN A 217 0.82 -29.00 11.97
C GLN A 217 -0.49 -29.33 11.24
N GLY A 218 -0.42 -29.91 10.05
CA GLY A 218 -1.56 -30.26 9.18
C GLY A 218 -1.77 -31.77 8.97
N GLU A 219 -0.87 -32.60 9.52
CA GLU A 219 -0.96 -34.06 9.65
C GLU A 219 -1.75 -34.50 10.91
#